data_AF-A0A7Y2D4L4-F1
#
_entry.id   AF-A0A7Y2D4L4-F1
#
_cell.length_a   1.000
_cell.length_b   1.000
_cell.length_c   1.000
_cell.angle_alpha   90.00
_cell.angle_beta   90.00
_cell.angle_gamma   90.00
#
_symmetry.space_group_name_H-M   'P 1'
#
loop_
_entity.id
_entity.type
_entity.pdbx_description
1 polymer ?
#
loop_
_entity_poly.entity_id
_entity_poly.type
_entity_poly.pdbx_seq_one_letter_code
_entity_poly.pdbx_strand_id
1 'polypeptide(L)'
;MSLRTLKIISILITVIGAAVIWSNGTFRQYGDQSGYQPLQPINFSHKVHAGDNSINCTYCHTSADTSRVAGIPTAENCMACHDQVKPDSPEIQKISMALKRNEPIRWVKVNDLPDHAIFNHSRHVNAGVNCNTCHGPVETMERISQESTFSMGSCVNCHRTHKDAVLDQDGNPIKILDSNKKTLKTSTDCAVCHH
;
A
#
# COMPACT_ATOMS: atom_id res chain seq x y z
N MET A 1 -8.42 -52.74 -1.63
CA MET A 1 -7.82 -52.04 -0.47
C MET A 1 -8.55 -52.48 0.80
N SER A 2 -7.87 -52.90 1.86
CA SER A 2 -8.56 -53.46 3.04
C SER A 2 -9.15 -52.37 3.93
N LEU A 3 -10.22 -52.67 4.68
CA LEU A 3 -10.82 -51.75 5.66
C LEU A 3 -9.80 -51.23 6.68
N ARG A 4 -8.79 -52.05 7.03
CA ARG A 4 -7.71 -51.65 7.95
C ARG A 4 -6.81 -50.59 7.30
N THR A 5 -6.53 -50.74 6.02
CA THR A 5 -5.73 -49.78 5.24
C THR A 5 -6.46 -48.44 5.11
N LEU A 6 -7.78 -48.44 4.86
CA LEU A 6 -8.60 -47.23 4.83
C LEU A 6 -8.66 -46.49 6.17
N LYS A 7 -8.81 -47.22 7.29
CA LYS A 7 -8.80 -46.62 8.63
C LYS A 7 -7.46 -45.99 8.98
N ILE A 8 -6.35 -46.66 8.66
CA ILE A 8 -4.99 -46.13 8.90
C ILE A 8 -4.76 -44.86 8.07
N ILE A 9 -5.15 -44.85 6.80
CA ILE A 9 -5.04 -43.65 5.94
C ILE A 9 -5.88 -42.50 6.47
N SER A 10 -7.13 -42.75 6.88
CA SER A 10 -8.02 -41.73 7.45
C SER A 10 -7.46 -41.12 8.74
N ILE A 11 -6.91 -41.94 9.64
CA ILE A 11 -6.27 -41.48 10.87
C ILE A 11 -5.02 -40.65 10.54
N LEU A 12 -4.18 -41.09 9.61
CA LEU A 12 -2.99 -40.34 9.17
C LEU A 12 -3.36 -38.97 8.59
N ILE A 13 -4.36 -38.90 7.71
CA ILE A 13 -4.82 -37.62 7.13
C ILE A 13 -5.33 -36.69 8.23
N THR A 14 -6.11 -37.20 9.18
CA THR A 14 -6.67 -36.40 10.28
C THR A 14 -5.58 -35.88 11.21
N VAL A 15 -4.59 -36.72 11.55
CA VAL A 15 -3.45 -36.34 12.41
C VAL A 15 -2.55 -35.31 11.71
N ILE A 16 -2.27 -35.49 10.41
CA ILE A 16 -1.50 -34.52 9.61
C ILE A 16 -2.27 -33.19 9.52
N GLY A 17 -3.58 -33.23 9.24
CA GLY A 17 -4.42 -32.03 9.19
C GLY A 17 -4.44 -31.26 10.51
N ALA A 18 -4.60 -31.96 11.63
CA ALA A 18 -4.54 -31.36 12.96
C ALA A 18 -3.15 -30.77 13.27
N ALA A 19 -2.07 -31.48 12.91
CA ALA A 19 -0.71 -31.00 13.09
C ALA A 19 -0.39 -29.75 12.25
N VAL A 20 -0.92 -29.65 11.02
CA VAL A 20 -0.77 -28.45 10.18
C VAL A 20 -1.52 -27.26 10.78
N ILE A 21 -2.75 -27.46 11.28
CA ILE A 21 -3.54 -26.40 11.94
C ILE A 21 -2.88 -25.93 13.24
N TRP A 22 -2.25 -26.84 13.97
CA TRP A 22 -1.59 -26.55 15.26
C TRP A 22 -0.15 -26.07 15.12
N SER A 23 0.49 -26.36 13.98
CA SER A 23 1.71 -25.65 13.63
C SER A 23 1.31 -24.19 13.44
N ASN A 24 1.89 -23.28 14.21
CA ASN A 24 1.76 -21.84 14.01
C ASN A 24 2.39 -21.37 12.67
N GLY A 25 2.43 -22.26 11.67
CA GLY A 25 2.76 -21.93 10.30
C GLY A 25 1.69 -20.97 9.80
N THR A 26 2.08 -19.72 9.63
CA THR A 26 1.28 -18.73 8.94
C THR A 26 0.98 -19.27 7.54
N PHE A 27 -0.24 -19.77 7.34
CA PHE A 27 -0.72 -20.08 6.00
C PHE A 27 -0.83 -18.74 5.26
N ARG A 28 0.24 -18.36 4.57
CA ARG A 28 0.28 -17.13 3.78
C ARG A 28 -0.58 -17.36 2.55
N GLN A 29 -1.62 -16.55 2.42
CA GLN A 29 -2.47 -16.62 1.25
C GLN A 29 -1.64 -16.33 -0.01
N TYR A 30 -1.94 -17.00 -1.12
CA TYR A 30 -1.27 -16.71 -2.39
C TYR A 30 -1.37 -15.20 -2.72
N GLY A 31 -0.24 -14.55 -2.96
CA GLY A 31 -0.14 -13.10 -3.18
C GLY A 31 0.10 -12.25 -1.93
N ASP A 32 0.14 -12.83 -0.73
CA ASP A 32 0.58 -12.12 0.49
C ASP A 32 2.08 -11.82 0.43
N GLN A 33 2.42 -10.56 0.23
CA GLN A 33 3.78 -10.04 0.24
C GLN A 33 4.06 -9.19 1.49
N SER A 34 3.30 -9.33 2.58
CA SER A 34 3.57 -8.59 3.81
C SER A 34 5.01 -8.82 4.32
N GLY A 35 5.70 -7.75 4.69
CA GLY A 35 7.13 -7.75 5.02
C GLY A 35 8.07 -7.76 3.81
N TYR A 36 7.55 -7.74 2.57
CA TYR A 36 8.39 -7.53 1.39
C TYR A 36 9.07 -6.16 1.46
N GLN A 37 10.40 -6.16 1.48
CA GLN A 37 11.22 -4.97 1.70
C GLN A 37 12.45 -5.00 0.77
N PRO A 38 12.28 -4.78 -0.54
CA PRO A 38 13.38 -4.92 -1.50
C PRO A 38 14.44 -3.84 -1.34
N LEU A 39 15.67 -4.17 -1.72
CA LEU A 39 16.71 -3.16 -1.89
C LEU A 39 16.32 -2.20 -3.01
N GLN A 40 16.49 -0.91 -2.74
CA GLN A 40 16.20 0.17 -3.68
C GLN A 40 17.49 0.69 -4.31
N PRO A 41 17.43 1.28 -5.52
CA PRO A 41 18.61 1.88 -6.16
C PRO A 41 19.23 3.00 -5.30
N ILE A 42 18.38 3.72 -4.57
CA ILE A 42 18.75 4.74 -3.60
C ILE A 42 18.15 4.36 -2.25
N ASN A 43 18.95 4.40 -1.19
CA ASN A 43 18.52 4.12 0.18
C ASN A 43 17.73 5.29 0.76
N PHE A 44 16.52 5.51 0.23
CA PHE A 44 15.60 6.54 0.71
C PHE A 44 14.92 6.10 2.02
N SER A 45 14.92 6.99 3.01
CA SER A 45 14.31 6.77 4.33
C SER A 45 13.06 7.62 4.51
N HIS A 46 11.88 7.00 4.59
CA HIS A 46 10.65 7.72 4.91
C HIS A 46 10.64 8.23 6.35
N LYS A 47 11.31 7.51 7.27
CA LYS A 47 11.48 7.94 8.65
C LYS A 47 12.10 9.32 8.78
N VAL A 48 13.17 9.58 8.05
CA VAL A 48 13.83 10.90 8.10
C VAL A 48 12.94 11.98 7.49
N HIS A 49 12.29 11.71 6.37
CA HIS A 49 11.53 12.74 5.64
C HIS A 49 10.16 12.99 6.26
N ALA A 50 9.32 11.97 6.39
CA ALA A 50 7.95 12.07 6.88
C ALA A 50 7.85 12.01 8.41
N GLY A 51 8.75 11.29 9.08
CA GLY A 51 8.78 11.21 10.55
C GLY A 51 9.51 12.38 11.17
N ASP A 52 10.83 12.35 11.14
CA ASP A 52 11.71 13.30 11.84
C ASP A 52 11.50 14.75 11.37
N ASN A 53 11.35 14.95 10.06
CA ASN A 53 11.16 16.28 9.46
C ASN A 53 9.69 16.62 9.18
N SER A 54 8.75 15.71 9.45
CA SER A 54 7.30 15.94 9.28
C SER A 54 6.90 16.46 7.88
N ILE A 55 7.62 16.06 6.82
CA ILE A 55 7.27 16.41 5.45
C ILE A 55 5.97 15.69 5.07
N ASN A 56 5.00 16.43 4.56
CA ASN A 56 3.70 15.87 4.18
C ASN A 56 3.84 14.84 3.05
N CYS A 57 3.11 13.73 3.14
CA CYS A 57 3.10 12.67 2.14
C CYS A 57 2.83 13.17 0.71
N THR A 58 1.90 14.12 0.54
CA THR A 58 1.51 14.64 -0.77
C THR A 58 2.51 15.63 -1.36
N TYR A 59 3.52 16.06 -0.59
CA TYR A 59 4.61 16.87 -1.13
C TYR A 59 5.41 16.10 -2.18
N CYS A 60 5.70 14.83 -1.90
CA CYS A 60 6.40 13.94 -2.84
C CYS A 60 5.42 13.14 -3.72
N HIS A 61 4.31 12.68 -3.14
CA HIS A 61 3.29 11.91 -3.84
C HIS A 61 2.15 12.81 -4.32
N THR A 62 2.51 13.77 -5.18
CA THR A 62 1.65 14.91 -5.58
C THR A 62 0.38 14.53 -6.32
N SER A 63 0.30 13.31 -6.86
CA SER A 63 -0.85 12.84 -7.62
C SER A 63 -1.81 11.97 -6.79
N ALA A 64 -1.55 11.80 -5.49
CA ALA A 64 -2.33 10.92 -4.62
C ALA A 64 -3.81 11.35 -4.48
N ASP A 65 -4.07 12.65 -4.48
CA ASP A 65 -5.41 13.24 -4.33
C ASP A 65 -6.09 13.57 -5.67
N THR A 66 -5.34 13.57 -6.78
CA THR A 66 -5.83 14.01 -8.09
C THR A 66 -5.91 12.89 -9.12
N SER A 67 -5.10 11.83 -8.99
CA SER A 67 -4.97 10.76 -9.99
C SER A 67 -5.28 9.37 -9.43
N ARG A 68 -5.43 8.42 -10.36
CA ARG A 68 -5.55 6.99 -10.04
C ARG A 68 -4.30 6.44 -9.35
N VAL A 69 -3.13 6.98 -9.72
CA VAL A 69 -1.82 6.60 -9.20
C VAL A 69 -1.24 7.76 -8.39
N ALA A 70 -0.74 7.48 -7.19
CA ALA A 70 -0.10 8.52 -6.36
C ALA A 70 1.20 9.08 -6.99
N GLY A 71 1.84 8.28 -7.84
CA GLY A 71 3.12 8.61 -8.46
C GLY A 71 4.29 8.45 -7.51
N ILE A 72 5.49 8.42 -8.07
CA ILE A 72 6.76 8.49 -7.33
C ILE A 72 7.39 9.84 -7.72
N PRO A 73 7.97 10.59 -6.76
CA PRO A 73 8.62 11.87 -7.07
C PRO A 73 9.69 11.71 -8.15
N THR A 74 9.83 12.74 -8.98
CA THR A 74 10.93 12.82 -9.94
C THR A 74 12.25 13.12 -9.21
N ALA A 75 13.37 12.95 -9.89
CA ALA A 75 14.68 13.23 -9.28
C ALA A 75 14.85 14.73 -8.98
N GLU A 76 14.19 15.61 -9.73
CA GLU A 76 14.18 17.06 -9.51
C GLU A 76 13.53 17.43 -8.17
N ASN A 77 12.44 16.74 -7.78
CA ASN A 77 11.81 16.96 -6.48
C ASN A 77 12.77 16.67 -5.32
N CYS A 78 13.69 15.71 -5.49
CA CYS A 78 14.72 15.45 -4.48
C CYS A 78 15.73 16.60 -4.40
N MET A 79 16.18 17.11 -5.55
CA MET A 79 17.19 18.17 -5.57
C MET A 79 16.68 19.55 -5.15
N ALA A 80 15.36 19.76 -5.16
CA ALA A 80 14.73 20.97 -4.64
C ALA A 80 15.18 21.33 -3.21
N CYS A 81 15.59 20.34 -2.40
CA CYS A 81 16.24 20.58 -1.11
C CYS A 81 17.69 20.08 -1.07
N HIS A 82 17.99 18.95 -1.74
CA HIS A 82 19.28 18.28 -1.60
C HIS A 82 20.46 18.96 -2.30
N ASP A 83 20.22 20.03 -3.05
CA ASP A 83 21.28 20.97 -3.46
C ASP A 83 21.96 21.64 -2.27
N GLN A 84 21.25 21.79 -1.14
CA GLN A 84 21.76 22.40 0.09
C GLN A 84 21.83 21.41 1.26
N VAL A 85 20.96 20.40 1.28
CA VAL A 85 20.86 19.43 2.37
C VAL A 85 21.65 18.16 2.04
N LYS A 86 22.78 17.97 2.73
CA LYS A 86 23.68 16.82 2.56
C LYS A 86 24.04 16.52 1.08
N PRO A 87 24.47 17.52 0.29
CA PRO A 87 24.78 17.32 -1.13
C PRO A 87 25.87 16.26 -1.35
N ASP A 88 26.82 16.14 -0.42
CA ASP A 88 27.95 15.21 -0.51
C ASP A 88 27.62 13.76 -0.11
N SER A 89 26.37 13.49 0.30
CA SER A 89 25.94 12.15 0.67
C SER A 89 26.01 11.20 -0.53
N PRO A 90 26.55 9.96 -0.38
CA PRO A 90 26.62 9.00 -1.48
C PRO A 90 25.27 8.72 -2.14
N GLU A 91 24.18 8.70 -1.35
CA GLU A 91 22.83 8.45 -1.88
C GLU A 91 22.29 9.65 -2.68
N ILE A 92 22.62 10.88 -2.28
CA ILE A 92 22.23 12.08 -3.01
C ILE A 92 23.04 12.22 -4.30
N GLN A 93 24.32 11.85 -4.28
CA GLN A 93 25.15 11.83 -5.49
C GLN A 93 24.58 10.89 -6.56
N LYS A 94 23.94 9.77 -6.18
CA LYS A 94 23.23 8.91 -7.16
C LYS A 94 22.08 9.65 -7.84
N ILE A 95 21.32 10.45 -7.11
CA ILE A 95 20.22 11.28 -7.64
C ILE A 95 20.79 12.35 -8.59
N SER A 96 21.82 13.07 -8.15
CA SER A 96 22.49 14.09 -8.97
C SER A 96 23.07 13.50 -10.26
N MET A 97 23.62 12.28 -10.21
CA MET A 97 24.10 11.58 -11.40
C MET A 97 22.95 11.18 -12.33
N ALA A 98 21.83 10.70 -11.80
CA ALA A 98 20.65 10.36 -12.58
C ALA A 98 20.12 11.57 -13.35
N LEU A 99 20.03 12.74 -12.70
CA LEU A 99 19.67 14.01 -13.35
C LEU A 99 20.66 14.44 -14.42
N LYS A 100 21.97 14.43 -14.12
CA LYS A 100 23.01 14.82 -15.09
C LYS A 100 23.01 13.94 -16.35
N ARG A 101 22.63 12.67 -16.21
CA ARG A 101 22.56 11.71 -17.32
C ARG A 101 21.19 11.67 -17.99
N ASN A 102 20.20 12.40 -17.47
CA ASN A 102 18.81 12.32 -17.88
C ASN A 102 18.28 10.87 -17.85
N GLU A 103 18.68 10.12 -16.81
CA GLU A 103 18.30 8.72 -16.61
C GLU A 103 17.29 8.61 -15.47
N PRO A 104 16.12 7.96 -15.66
CA PRO A 104 15.15 7.80 -14.60
C PRO A 104 15.63 6.81 -13.54
N ILE A 105 15.36 7.11 -12.27
CA ILE A 105 15.61 6.19 -11.17
C ILE A 105 14.63 5.02 -11.28
N ARG A 106 15.17 3.80 -11.46
CA ARG A 106 14.39 2.56 -11.57
C ARG A 106 14.04 2.01 -10.20
N TRP A 107 13.05 2.59 -9.56
CA TRP A 107 12.52 2.13 -8.27
C TRP A 107 11.94 0.72 -8.37
N VAL A 108 12.14 -0.08 -7.31
CA VAL A 108 11.48 -1.38 -7.17
C VAL A 108 10.15 -1.17 -6.46
N LYS A 109 9.05 -1.46 -7.15
CA LYS A 109 7.71 -1.30 -6.61
C LYS A 109 7.51 -2.28 -5.44
N VAL A 110 7.03 -1.76 -4.31
CA VAL A 110 6.78 -2.56 -3.09
C VAL A 110 5.33 -3.01 -3.00
N ASN A 111 4.39 -2.07 -3.17
CA ASN A 111 2.96 -2.41 -3.18
C ASN A 111 2.53 -2.55 -4.63
N ASP A 112 2.25 -3.77 -5.07
CA ASP A 112 1.75 -4.04 -6.42
C ASP A 112 0.41 -4.78 -6.41
N LEU A 113 -0.49 -4.33 -7.26
CA LEU A 113 -1.77 -4.97 -7.51
C LEU A 113 -1.73 -5.65 -8.87
N PRO A 114 -2.43 -6.78 -9.06
CA PRO A 114 -2.55 -7.38 -10.38
C PRO A 114 -3.15 -6.41 -11.40
N ASP A 115 -2.71 -6.48 -12.67
CA ASP A 115 -3.13 -5.55 -13.73
C ASP A 115 -4.64 -5.55 -14.02
N HIS A 116 -5.33 -6.65 -13.71
CA HIS A 116 -6.79 -6.77 -13.85
C HIS A 116 -7.56 -6.12 -12.69
N ALA A 117 -6.86 -5.57 -11.69
CA ALA A 117 -7.44 -4.85 -10.57
C ALA A 117 -7.21 -3.33 -10.72
N ILE A 118 -8.27 -2.55 -10.52
CA ILE A 118 -8.29 -1.10 -10.66
C ILE A 118 -8.37 -0.49 -9.27
N PHE A 119 -7.31 0.19 -8.86
CA PHE A 119 -7.30 1.03 -7.67
C PHE A 119 -7.16 2.49 -8.05
N ASN A 120 -7.87 3.39 -7.38
CA ASN A 120 -7.82 4.83 -7.65
C ASN A 120 -7.53 5.62 -6.38
N HIS A 121 -6.32 6.15 -6.24
CA HIS A 121 -5.87 6.90 -5.07
C HIS A 121 -6.75 8.12 -4.78
N SER A 122 -7.05 8.95 -5.78
CA SER A 122 -7.81 10.20 -5.55
C SER A 122 -9.16 9.96 -4.91
N ARG A 123 -9.86 8.87 -5.28
CA ARG A 123 -11.15 8.51 -4.66
C ARG A 123 -11.02 8.21 -3.16
N HIS A 124 -9.94 7.57 -2.74
CA HIS A 124 -9.74 7.18 -1.33
C HIS A 124 -9.18 8.35 -0.52
N VAL A 125 -8.21 9.08 -1.05
CA VAL A 125 -7.62 10.25 -0.38
C VAL A 125 -8.65 11.36 -0.20
N ASN A 126 -9.45 11.66 -1.22
CA ASN A 126 -10.52 12.65 -1.11
C ASN A 126 -11.66 12.18 -0.20
N ALA A 127 -11.84 10.86 -0.03
CA ALA A 127 -12.70 10.27 1.00
C ALA A 127 -12.18 10.43 2.44
N GLY A 128 -11.01 11.04 2.62
CA GLY A 128 -10.39 11.24 3.93
C GLY A 128 -9.75 9.98 4.50
N VAL A 129 -9.56 8.93 3.68
CA VAL A 129 -8.84 7.73 4.10
C VAL A 129 -7.38 8.09 4.34
N ASN A 130 -6.88 7.77 5.53
CA ASN A 130 -5.49 8.05 5.89
C ASN A 130 -4.53 7.09 5.17
N CYS A 131 -3.37 7.58 4.72
CA CYS A 131 -2.33 6.79 4.06
C CYS A 131 -1.94 5.55 4.87
N ASN A 132 -1.83 5.71 6.21
CA ASN A 132 -1.35 4.67 7.11
C ASN A 132 -2.36 3.54 7.30
N THR A 133 -3.64 3.77 6.97
CA THR A 133 -4.66 2.72 6.97
C THR A 133 -4.32 1.62 5.97
N CYS A 134 -3.68 1.97 4.84
CA CYS A 134 -3.32 1.01 3.80
C CYS A 134 -1.82 0.72 3.80
N HIS A 135 -0.96 1.72 3.97
CA HIS A 135 0.49 1.56 3.86
C HIS A 135 1.20 1.30 5.20
N GLY A 136 0.48 1.30 6.32
CA GLY A 136 1.08 1.18 7.65
C GLY A 136 1.80 2.47 8.10
N PRO A 137 2.60 2.42 9.19
CA PRO A 137 3.28 3.59 9.75
C PRO A 137 4.53 3.97 8.93
N VAL A 138 4.33 4.46 7.70
CA VAL A 138 5.40 4.75 6.74
C VAL A 138 6.40 5.77 7.29
N GLU A 139 5.95 6.72 8.10
CA GLU A 139 6.77 7.71 8.81
C GLU A 139 7.77 7.11 9.80
N THR A 140 7.69 5.81 10.08
CA THR A 140 8.66 5.10 10.93
C THR A 140 9.63 4.22 10.12
N MET A 141 9.43 4.12 8.80
CA MET A 141 10.15 3.17 7.95
C MET A 141 11.45 3.76 7.40
N GLU A 142 12.58 3.16 7.79
CA GLU A 142 13.90 3.47 7.20
C GLU A 142 14.04 2.93 5.77
N ARG A 143 13.34 1.84 5.48
CA ARG A 143 13.15 1.30 4.14
C ARG A 143 11.70 0.84 4.03
N ILE A 144 11.04 1.24 2.95
CA ILE A 144 9.64 0.93 2.72
C ILE A 144 9.41 -0.59 2.67
N SER A 145 8.43 -1.07 3.44
CA SER A 145 7.94 -2.45 3.44
C SER A 145 6.47 -2.49 3.05
N GLN A 146 6.04 -3.61 2.48
CA GLN A 146 4.62 -3.87 2.32
C GLN A 146 4.06 -4.33 3.67
N GLU A 147 3.25 -3.51 4.32
CA GLU A 147 2.59 -3.90 5.59
C GLU A 147 1.28 -4.64 5.32
N SER A 148 0.44 -4.08 4.45
CA SER A 148 -0.86 -4.66 4.11
C SER A 148 -0.78 -5.69 2.99
N THR A 149 -1.64 -6.70 3.04
CA THR A 149 -1.67 -7.77 2.02
C THR A 149 -2.25 -7.30 0.68
N PHE A 150 -3.03 -6.21 0.67
CA PHE A 150 -3.76 -5.72 -0.51
C PHE A 150 -4.61 -6.78 -1.22
N SER A 151 -5.12 -7.75 -0.46
CA SER A 151 -6.00 -8.79 -0.96
C SER A 151 -7.40 -8.23 -1.30
N MET A 152 -8.11 -8.85 -2.24
CA MET A 152 -9.52 -8.54 -2.52
C MET A 152 -10.37 -8.51 -1.22
N GLY A 153 -10.13 -9.46 -0.31
CA GLY A 153 -10.81 -9.52 0.98
C GLY A 153 -10.61 -8.27 1.82
N SER A 154 -9.39 -7.74 1.88
CA SER A 154 -9.09 -6.49 2.61
C SER A 154 -9.84 -5.29 2.02
N CYS A 155 -9.86 -5.16 0.69
CA CYS A 155 -10.58 -4.09 -0.01
C CYS A 155 -12.10 -4.18 0.24
N VAL A 156 -12.69 -5.35 -0.02
CA VAL A 156 -14.14 -5.56 0.11
C VAL A 156 -14.59 -5.40 1.56
N ASN A 157 -13.83 -5.89 2.53
CA ASN A 157 -14.18 -5.73 3.94
C ASN A 157 -14.13 -4.27 4.37
N CYS A 158 -13.12 -3.49 3.94
CA CYS A 158 -13.07 -2.06 4.19
C CYS A 158 -14.26 -1.32 3.57
N HIS A 159 -14.63 -1.65 2.33
CA HIS A 159 -15.79 -1.05 1.67
C HIS A 159 -17.11 -1.44 2.35
N ARG A 160 -17.25 -2.67 2.85
CA ARG A 160 -18.44 -3.08 3.62
C ARG A 160 -18.63 -2.28 4.89
N THR A 161 -17.55 -1.93 5.59
CA THR A 161 -17.62 -1.17 6.84
C THR A 161 -17.80 0.34 6.62
N HIS A 162 -17.48 0.85 5.43
CA HIS A 162 -17.59 2.26 5.06
C HIS A 162 -18.60 2.47 3.93
N LYS A 163 -19.72 1.73 3.95
CA LYS A 163 -20.71 1.72 2.86
C LYS A 163 -21.34 3.08 2.60
N ASP A 164 -21.38 3.95 3.62
CA ASP A 164 -22.05 5.24 3.56
C ASP A 164 -21.09 6.37 4.01
N ALA A 165 -20.35 6.97 3.06
CA ALA A 165 -19.57 8.17 3.34
C ALA A 165 -20.43 9.42 3.09
N VAL A 166 -20.37 10.41 3.99
CA VAL A 166 -21.21 11.62 3.92
C VAL A 166 -20.50 12.69 3.08
N LEU A 167 -21.15 13.28 2.06
CA LEU A 167 -20.59 14.27 1.13
C LEU A 167 -21.19 15.68 1.29
N ASP A 168 -20.40 16.74 1.14
CA ASP A 168 -20.89 18.12 1.08
C ASP A 168 -21.71 18.46 -0.16
N GLN A 169 -22.17 19.71 -0.23
CA GLN A 169 -23.01 20.21 -1.31
C GLN A 169 -22.28 20.19 -2.67
N ASP A 170 -20.94 20.22 -2.64
CA ASP A 170 -20.06 20.19 -3.81
C ASP A 170 -19.65 18.74 -4.18
N GLY A 171 -20.09 17.74 -3.42
CA GLY A 171 -19.79 16.33 -3.65
C GLY A 171 -18.47 15.84 -3.03
N ASN A 172 -17.83 16.64 -2.17
CA ASN A 172 -16.61 16.25 -1.48
C ASN A 172 -16.93 15.51 -0.17
N PRO A 173 -16.18 14.44 0.18
CA PRO A 173 -16.36 13.73 1.45
C PRO A 173 -16.11 14.61 2.67
N ILE A 174 -17.06 14.62 3.62
CA ILE A 174 -17.00 15.47 4.82
C ILE A 174 -16.25 14.71 5.91
N LYS A 175 -15.26 15.35 6.53
CA LYS A 175 -14.83 14.97 7.89
C LYS A 175 -15.98 15.26 8.85
N ILE A 176 -16.69 14.21 9.28
CA ILE A 176 -17.98 14.25 9.99
C ILE A 176 -18.06 15.35 11.05
N LEU A 177 -18.96 16.33 10.84
CA LEU A 177 -19.71 17.06 11.87
C LEU A 177 -21.01 17.71 11.28
N ASP A 178 -21.75 17.13 10.32
CA ASP A 178 -23.15 17.58 10.13
C ASP A 178 -24.06 16.66 9.27
N SER A 179 -25.37 16.81 9.48
CA SER A 179 -26.44 15.80 9.37
C SER A 179 -27.34 15.89 8.12
N ASN A 180 -26.92 16.52 7.02
CA ASN A 180 -27.84 16.81 5.90
C ASN A 180 -27.26 16.59 4.49
N LYS A 181 -26.55 15.48 4.28
CA LYS A 181 -25.58 15.43 3.17
C LYS A 181 -25.52 14.09 2.42
N LYS A 182 -25.31 14.18 1.10
CA LYS A 182 -25.47 13.13 0.08
C LYS A 182 -24.49 11.99 0.34
N THR A 183 -24.94 10.74 0.28
CA THR A 183 -24.10 9.59 0.63
C THR A 183 -23.33 9.07 -0.58
N LEU A 184 -21.99 9.08 -0.54
CA LEU A 184 -21.15 8.31 -1.46
C LEU A 184 -21.15 6.86 -0.99
N LYS A 185 -21.58 5.96 -1.88
CA LYS A 185 -21.55 4.53 -1.59
C LYS A 185 -20.23 3.94 -2.02
N THR A 186 -19.49 3.32 -1.10
CA THR A 186 -18.33 2.51 -1.47
C THR A 186 -18.86 1.25 -2.18
N SER A 187 -18.35 1.00 -3.39
CA SER A 187 -18.81 -0.11 -4.20
C SER A 187 -18.15 -1.41 -3.76
N THR A 188 -18.92 -2.49 -3.70
CA THR A 188 -18.39 -3.87 -3.59
C THR A 188 -18.64 -4.67 -4.86
N ASP A 189 -19.06 -3.98 -5.93
CA ASP A 189 -19.26 -4.56 -7.26
C ASP A 189 -17.91 -4.90 -7.88
N CYS A 190 -17.77 -6.15 -8.33
CA CYS A 190 -16.59 -6.67 -9.00
C CYS A 190 -16.19 -5.80 -10.20
N ALA A 191 -17.15 -5.33 -11.00
CA ALA A 191 -16.90 -4.56 -12.22
C ALA A 191 -16.36 -3.14 -11.97
N VAL A 192 -16.46 -2.65 -10.72
CA VAL A 192 -15.87 -1.35 -10.34
C VAL A 192 -14.37 -1.49 -10.02
N CYS A 193 -13.96 -2.68 -9.57
CA CYS A 193 -12.61 -2.96 -9.13
C CYS A 193 -11.82 -3.79 -10.15
N HIS A 194 -12.47 -4.34 -11.16
CA HIS A 194 -11.87 -5.20 -12.18
C HIS A 194 -12.28 -4.76 -13.58
N HIS A 195 -11.37 -4.99 -14.53
CA HIS A 195 -11.66 -4.91 -15.97
C HIS A 195 -12.31 -6.20 -16.47
#